data_AF-A0A2S7III3-F1
#
_entry.id   AF-A0A2S7III3-F1
#
_cell.length_a   1.000
_cell.length_b   1.000
_cell.length_c   1.000
_cell.angle_alpha   90.00
_cell.angle_beta   90.00
_cell.angle_gamma   90.00
#
_symmetry.space_group_name_H-M   'P 1'
#
loop_
_entity.id
_entity.type
_entity.pdbx_description
1 polymer ?
#
loop_
_entity_poly.entity_id
_entity_poly.type
_entity_poly.pdbx_seq_one_letter_code
_entity_poly.pdbx_strand_id
1 'polypeptide(L)'
;MAPKQLLGTACLVVALLTSSSLMAQVKVGTNPTTIETNSNLEVEASTSGRKVKVDKTTGQMTIADGTQGAGKVLGSDANGGASWQLPLVGSLVNANTLGTTQTITETVN
;
A
#
# COMPACT_ATOMS: atom_id res chain seq x y z
N MET A 1 21.69 19.52 -46.94
CA MET A 1 21.06 20.27 -45.84
C MET A 1 21.76 21.61 -45.69
N ALA A 2 21.01 22.69 -45.48
CA ALA A 2 21.63 23.98 -45.15
C ALA A 2 22.22 23.93 -43.72
N PRO A 3 23.29 24.69 -43.40
CA PRO A 3 23.96 24.65 -42.09
C PRO A 3 23.01 24.89 -40.91
N LYS A 4 21.99 25.73 -41.12
CA LYS A 4 20.95 26.07 -40.14
C LYS A 4 20.05 24.88 -39.81
N GLN A 5 19.80 24.01 -40.78
CA GLN A 5 19.03 22.78 -40.60
C GLN A 5 19.87 21.72 -39.87
N LEU A 6 21.17 21.66 -40.16
CA LEU A 6 22.09 20.72 -39.51
C LEU A 6 22.17 20.96 -37.99
N LEU A 7 22.24 22.23 -37.55
CA LEU A 7 22.28 22.58 -36.13
C LEU A 7 20.96 22.27 -35.41
N GLY A 8 19.82 22.59 -36.03
CA GLY A 8 18.50 22.27 -35.48
C GLY A 8 18.27 20.76 -35.36
N THR A 9 18.65 19.99 -36.38
CA THR A 9 18.55 18.53 -36.36
C THR A 9 19.50 17.92 -35.33
N ALA A 10 20.74 18.42 -35.20
CA ALA A 10 21.68 17.94 -34.18
C ALA A 10 21.16 18.19 -32.75
N CYS A 11 20.56 19.35 -32.50
CA CYS A 11 20.02 19.68 -31.18
C CYS A 11 18.79 18.82 -30.84
N LEU A 12 17.90 18.60 -31.81
CA LEU A 12 16.74 17.70 -31.64
C LEU A 12 17.19 16.26 -31.37
N VAL A 13 18.20 15.78 -32.11
CA VAL A 13 18.79 14.45 -31.93
C VAL A 13 19.43 14.34 -30.54
N VAL A 14 20.24 15.30 -30.11
CA VAL A 14 20.81 15.31 -28.74
C VAL A 14 19.71 15.28 -27.69
N ALA A 15 18.66 16.11 -27.82
CA ALA A 15 17.55 16.12 -26.88
C ALA A 15 16.86 14.76 -26.79
N LEU A 16 16.66 14.06 -27.91
CA LEU A 16 16.11 12.71 -27.94
C LEU A 16 17.06 11.67 -27.33
N LEU A 17 18.37 11.75 -27.58
CA LEU A 17 19.36 10.81 -27.02
C LEU A 17 19.63 11.04 -25.52
N THR A 18 19.41 12.27 -25.03
CA THR A 18 19.51 12.59 -23.59
C THR A 18 18.19 12.44 -22.85
N SER A 19 17.08 12.22 -23.58
CA SER A 19 15.79 11.94 -22.97
C SER A 19 15.80 10.52 -22.39
N SER A 20 16.00 10.40 -21.08
CA SER A 20 15.78 9.13 -20.39
C SER A 20 14.30 8.77 -20.48
N SER A 21 13.95 7.69 -21.18
CA SER A 21 12.59 7.18 -21.23
C SER A 21 12.16 6.69 -19.84
N LEU A 22 11.25 7.42 -19.19
CA LEU A 22 10.61 7.04 -17.93
C LEU A 22 9.41 6.13 -18.23
N MET A 23 9.58 4.81 -18.13
CA MET A 23 8.47 3.83 -18.11
C MET A 23 8.71 2.93 -16.88
N ALA A 24 7.77 2.63 -15.96
CA ALA A 24 6.32 2.49 -16.05
C ALA A 24 5.50 3.51 -15.21
N GLN A 25 4.25 3.77 -15.63
CA GLN A 25 3.25 4.57 -14.90
C GLN A 25 2.01 3.70 -14.59
N VAL A 26 1.56 3.65 -13.33
CA VAL A 26 0.13 3.42 -13.00
C VAL A 26 -0.25 4.23 -11.75
N LYS A 27 -1.33 5.01 -11.89
CA LYS A 27 -2.08 5.68 -10.82
C LYS A 27 -3.54 5.25 -10.92
N VAL A 28 -4.25 5.01 -9.81
CA VAL A 28 -5.73 5.00 -9.86
C VAL A 28 -6.37 5.63 -8.63
N GLY A 29 -7.09 6.75 -8.85
CA GLY A 29 -7.71 7.64 -7.85
C GLY A 29 -8.01 9.02 -8.47
N THR A 30 -8.69 9.94 -7.76
CA THR A 30 -9.27 11.20 -8.32
C THR A 30 -8.27 12.24 -8.87
N ASN A 31 -6.96 12.07 -8.66
CA ASN A 31 -5.94 13.00 -9.16
C ASN A 31 -4.90 12.31 -10.07
N PRO A 32 -5.29 11.82 -11.27
CA PRO A 32 -4.53 10.87 -12.08
C PRO A 32 -3.21 11.39 -12.70
N THR A 33 -2.80 12.62 -12.39
CA THR A 33 -1.76 13.34 -13.14
C THR A 33 -0.36 13.25 -12.55
N THR A 34 -0.22 12.94 -11.25
CA THR A 34 1.09 12.91 -10.57
C THR A 34 1.14 11.78 -9.53
N ILE A 35 2.22 10.99 -9.55
CA ILE A 35 2.58 10.00 -8.51
C ILE A 35 3.54 10.69 -7.53
N GLU A 36 3.42 10.44 -6.23
CA GLU A 36 4.39 10.94 -5.25
C GLU A 36 5.83 10.53 -5.61
N THR A 37 6.79 11.44 -5.42
CA THR A 37 8.18 11.29 -5.91
C THR A 37 8.90 10.03 -5.43
N ASN A 38 8.46 9.44 -4.31
CA ASN A 38 9.05 8.25 -3.69
C ASN A 38 8.22 6.97 -3.91
N SER A 39 7.16 7.00 -4.71
CA SER A 39 6.25 5.88 -4.94
C SER A 39 6.45 5.23 -6.31
N ASN A 40 6.50 3.90 -6.37
CA ASN A 40 6.53 3.15 -7.64
C ASN A 40 5.12 2.80 -8.18
N LEU A 41 4.09 2.76 -7.30
CA LEU A 41 2.68 2.50 -7.59
C LEU A 41 1.83 3.13 -6.48
N GLU A 42 0.78 3.89 -6.82
CA GLU A 42 -0.14 4.50 -5.86
C GLU A 42 -1.60 4.36 -6.31
N VAL A 43 -2.43 3.83 -5.41
CA VAL A 43 -3.90 3.80 -5.53
C VAL A 43 -4.47 4.59 -4.37
N GLU A 44 -5.17 5.68 -4.68
CA GLU A 44 -5.68 6.65 -3.70
C GLU A 44 -7.20 6.58 -3.62
N ALA A 45 -7.74 6.62 -2.40
CA ALA A 45 -9.14 6.93 -2.20
C ALA A 45 -9.37 8.46 -2.28
N SER A 46 -10.61 8.90 -2.46
CA SER A 46 -10.95 10.33 -2.44
C SER A 46 -10.67 11.01 -1.08
N THR A 47 -10.52 10.22 -0.01
CA THR A 47 -10.13 10.72 1.31
C THR A 47 -8.62 10.84 1.43
N SER A 48 -8.15 12.06 1.72
CA SER A 48 -6.71 12.33 1.91
C SER A 48 -6.08 11.40 2.95
N GLY A 49 -4.85 10.97 2.67
CA GLY A 49 -4.07 10.06 3.54
C GLY A 49 -4.42 8.57 3.40
N ARG A 50 -5.52 8.21 2.71
CA ARG A 50 -5.85 6.81 2.45
C ARG A 50 -5.24 6.34 1.13
N LYS A 51 -4.31 5.39 1.20
CA LYS A 51 -3.50 4.97 0.05
C LYS A 51 -2.97 3.54 0.19
N VAL A 52 -2.71 2.92 -0.95
CA VAL A 52 -1.83 1.75 -1.07
C VAL A 52 -0.63 2.15 -1.89
N LYS A 53 0.58 2.00 -1.35
CA LYS A 53 1.83 2.32 -2.04
C LYS A 53 2.96 1.35 -1.75
N VAL A 54 3.94 1.31 -2.64
CA VAL A 54 5.25 0.67 -2.42
C VAL A 54 6.34 1.72 -2.53
N ASP A 55 7.12 1.88 -1.47
CA ASP A 55 8.25 2.81 -1.41
C ASP A 55 9.38 2.36 -2.34
N LYS A 56 9.89 3.28 -3.17
CA LYS A 56 10.89 2.96 -4.19
C LYS A 56 12.25 2.54 -3.63
N THR A 57 12.64 3.09 -2.49
CA THR A 57 13.99 2.94 -1.95
C THR A 57 14.07 1.75 -1.00
N THR A 58 13.06 1.60 -0.15
CA THR A 58 13.00 0.59 0.90
C THR A 58 12.20 -0.65 0.49
N GLY A 59 11.37 -0.56 -0.55
CA GLY A 59 10.42 -1.61 -0.92
C GLY A 59 9.27 -1.78 0.08
N GLN A 60 9.14 -0.90 1.07
CA GLN A 60 8.08 -0.98 2.08
C GLN A 60 6.70 -0.87 1.41
N MET A 61 5.83 -1.83 1.69
CA MET A 61 4.40 -1.71 1.38
C MET A 61 3.68 -0.92 2.47
N THR A 62 2.93 0.12 2.08
CA THR A 62 2.04 0.87 2.95
C THR A 62 0.59 0.64 2.53
N ILE A 63 -0.27 0.27 3.48
CA ILE A 63 -1.73 0.30 3.34
C ILE A 63 -2.26 1.21 4.45
N ALA A 64 -2.67 2.43 4.08
CA ALA A 64 -3.23 3.40 5.01
C ALA A 64 -4.71 3.60 4.72
N ASP A 65 -5.56 3.35 5.70
CA ASP A 65 -7.02 3.52 5.62
C ASP A 65 -7.56 4.47 6.72
N GLY A 66 -6.67 4.94 7.61
CA GLY A 66 -7.00 5.76 8.78
C GLY A 66 -7.02 4.99 10.10
N THR A 67 -6.94 3.65 10.07
CA THR A 67 -6.99 2.79 11.26
C THR A 67 -5.64 2.15 11.60
N GLN A 68 -4.65 2.27 10.71
CA GLN A 68 -3.29 1.75 10.90
C GLN A 68 -2.64 2.24 12.20
N GLY A 69 -1.81 1.39 12.81
CA GLY A 69 -1.11 1.71 14.06
C GLY A 69 -0.13 0.62 14.48
N ALA A 70 0.77 0.95 15.41
CA ALA A 70 1.76 0.01 15.92
C ALA A 70 1.09 -1.19 16.60
N GLY A 71 1.59 -2.40 16.33
CA GLY A 71 1.06 -3.65 16.90
C GLY A 71 -0.30 -4.09 16.34
N LYS A 72 -0.88 -3.35 15.38
CA LYS A 72 -2.10 -3.74 14.70
C LYS A 72 -1.81 -4.65 13.51
N VAL A 73 -2.80 -5.46 13.16
CA VAL A 73 -2.81 -6.32 11.97
C VAL A 73 -3.96 -5.92 11.06
N LEU A 74 -3.77 -6.05 9.74
CA LEU A 74 -4.82 -5.81 8.76
C LEU A 74 -5.71 -7.06 8.66
N GLY A 75 -6.95 -6.95 9.12
CA GLY A 75 -7.95 -8.02 9.04
C GLY A 75 -9.09 -7.63 8.10
N SER A 76 -9.58 -8.60 7.32
CA SER A 76 -10.76 -8.45 6.47
C SER A 76 -12.00 -8.99 7.17
N ASP A 77 -13.14 -8.33 6.95
CA ASP A 77 -14.47 -8.81 7.33
C ASP A 77 -15.08 -9.72 6.24
N ALA A 78 -16.31 -10.20 6.50
CA ALA A 78 -17.06 -11.09 5.60
C ALA A 78 -17.51 -10.40 4.29
N ASN A 79 -17.52 -9.07 4.23
CA ASN A 79 -17.87 -8.30 3.03
C ASN A 79 -16.62 -7.93 2.20
N GLY A 80 -15.43 -8.35 2.62
CA GLY A 80 -14.16 -8.02 1.97
C GLY A 80 -13.61 -6.64 2.35
N GLY A 81 -14.18 -5.97 3.34
CA GLY A 81 -13.66 -4.71 3.89
C GLY A 81 -12.53 -5.00 4.88
N ALA A 82 -11.39 -4.33 4.74
CA ALA A 82 -10.26 -4.50 5.65
C ALA A 82 -10.04 -3.27 6.53
N SER A 83 -9.62 -3.50 7.78
CA SER A 83 -9.15 -2.45 8.69
C SER A 83 -8.06 -2.96 9.63
N TRP A 84 -7.22 -2.04 10.09
CA TRP A 84 -6.18 -2.32 11.06
C TRP A 84 -6.74 -2.34 12.47
N GLN A 85 -6.63 -3.50 13.11
CA GLN A 85 -7.14 -3.77 14.44
C GLN A 85 -6.08 -4.44 15.29
N LEU A 86 -6.23 -4.37 16.62
CA LEU A 86 -5.39 -5.18 17.50
C LEU A 86 -5.66 -6.65 17.17
N PRO A 87 -4.61 -7.49 17.10
CA PRO A 87 -4.82 -8.91 16.91
C PRO A 87 -5.69 -9.42 18.07
N LEU A 88 -6.75 -10.16 17.74
CA LEU A 88 -7.48 -10.90 18.75
C LEU A 88 -6.48 -11.86 19.38
N VAL A 89 -6.17 -11.63 20.66
CA VAL A 89 -5.54 -12.65 21.49
C VAL A 89 -6.58 -13.75 21.63
N GLY A 90 -6.54 -14.72 20.72
CA GLY A 90 -7.23 -15.97 20.92
C GLY A 90 -6.76 -16.47 22.27
N SER A 91 -7.67 -16.50 23.25
CA SER A 91 -7.43 -17.16 24.52
C SER A 91 -6.87 -18.53 24.15
N LEU A 92 -5.59 -18.78 24.44
CA LEU A 92 -4.99 -20.07 24.21
C LEU A 92 -5.73 -21.03 25.14
N VAL A 93 -6.84 -21.57 24.67
CA VAL A 93 -7.50 -22.67 25.34
C VAL A 93 -6.46 -23.78 25.26
N ASN A 94 -5.85 -24.09 26.40
CA ASN A 94 -4.86 -25.15 26.51
C ASN A 94 -5.42 -26.36 25.75
N ALA A 95 -4.68 -26.91 24.79
CA ALA A 95 -5.17 -27.98 23.92
C ALA A 95 -5.67 -29.22 24.70
N ASN A 96 -5.39 -29.30 26.00
CA ASN A 96 -5.93 -30.30 26.92
C ASN A 96 -7.43 -30.15 27.23
N THR A 97 -8.06 -28.99 26.99
CA THR A 97 -9.48 -28.77 27.34
C THR A 97 -10.47 -28.94 26.18
N LEU A 98 -10.01 -29.23 24.95
CA LEU A 98 -10.89 -29.44 23.79
C LEU A 98 -11.66 -30.79 23.80
N GLY A 99 -11.47 -31.62 24.84
CA GLY A 99 -12.10 -32.93 24.97
C GLY A 99 -12.77 -33.21 26.32
N THR A 100 -12.82 -32.26 27.24
CA THR A 100 -13.45 -32.46 28.56
C THR A 100 -14.44 -31.35 28.86
N THR A 101 -15.71 -31.70 29.02
CA THR A 101 -16.75 -30.81 29.52
C THR A 101 -16.31 -30.19 30.85
N GLN A 102 -16.05 -28.88 30.88
CA GLN A 102 -15.84 -28.18 32.14
C GLN A 102 -17.18 -27.98 32.85
N THR A 103 -17.36 -28.65 33.99
CA THR A 103 -18.40 -28.31 34.95
C THR A 103 -17.86 -27.20 35.85
N ILE A 104 -18.36 -25.98 35.66
CA ILE A 104 -18.09 -24.86 36.58
C ILE A 104 -19.10 -24.98 37.72
N THR A 105 -18.65 -25.26 38.93
CA THR A 105 -19.48 -25.17 40.14
C THR A 105 -19.28 -23.80 40.76
N GLU A 106 -20.27 -22.92 40.59
CA GLU A 106 -20.33 -21.67 41.37
C GLU A 106 -20.69 -21.99 42.82
N THR A 107 -19.82 -21.62 43.75
CA THR A 107 -20.17 -21.60 45.17
C THR A 107 -20.78 -20.24 45.47
N VAL A 108 -22.08 -20.21 45.74
CA VAL A 108 -22.76 -19.00 46.21
C VAL A 108 -22.40 -18.81 47.68
N ASN A 109 -21.71 -17.70 47.98
CA ASN A 109 -21.52 -17.22 49.34
C ASN A 109 -22.74 -16.41 49.80
#